data_AF-A0AAJ1VIE5-F1
#
_entry.id   AF-A0AAJ1VIE5-F1
#
_cell.length_a   1.000
_cell.length_b   1.000
_cell.length_c   1.000
_cell.angle_alpha   90.00
_cell.angle_beta   90.00
_cell.angle_gamma   90.00
#
_symmetry.space_group_name_H-M   'P 1'
#
loop_
_entity.id
_entity.type
_entity.pdbx_description
1 polymer ?
#
loop_
_entity_poly.entity_id
_entity_poly.type
_entity_poly.pdbx_seq_one_letter_code
_entity_poly.pdbx_strand_id
1 'polypeptide(L)'
;MKQFVIITLITSIWINIAEVTRAMFVAFPLMEEFFAGRIPIGAMEISNALIWGIWDTLLSATLVFIFWLCSVAFGNNLKSIIISGTTTALATIGVFWIASINTGLGEWSTAGILFPIAWVEMIIGAWIASRLYSKNK
;
A
#
# COMPACT_ATOMS: atom_id res chain seq x y z
N MET A 1 9.06 -5.89 -20.46
CA MET A 1 8.09 -6.73 -19.74
C MET A 1 8.73 -7.57 -18.63
N LYS A 2 9.73 -8.42 -18.91
CA LYS A 2 10.44 -9.22 -17.88
C LYS A 2 10.98 -8.40 -16.69
N GLN A 3 11.63 -7.27 -16.97
CA GLN A 3 12.16 -6.37 -15.94
C GLN A 3 11.07 -5.77 -15.04
N PHE A 4 9.95 -5.33 -15.62
CA PHE A 4 8.80 -4.82 -14.86
C PHE A 4 8.30 -5.88 -13.88
N VAL A 5 8.08 -7.11 -14.35
CA VAL A 5 7.61 -8.23 -13.49
C VAL A 5 8.58 -8.49 -12.34
N ILE A 6 9.88 -8.56 -12.61
CA ILE A 6 10.89 -8.79 -11.56
C ILE A 6 10.90 -7.65 -10.53
N ILE A 7 10.85 -6.41 -10.97
CA ILE A 7 10.83 -5.24 -10.08
C ILE A 7 9.56 -5.25 -9.22
N THR A 8 8.41 -5.57 -9.82
CA THR A 8 7.15 -5.73 -9.08
C THR A 8 7.28 -6.81 -8.02
N LEU A 9 7.75 -8.01 -8.36
CA LEU A 9 7.89 -9.11 -7.40
C LEU A 9 8.81 -8.76 -6.22
N ILE A 10 9.95 -8.11 -6.48
CA ILE A 10 10.86 -7.70 -5.41
C ILE A 10 10.24 -6.59 -4.56
N THR A 11 9.58 -5.62 -5.18
CA THR A 11 8.89 -4.54 -4.47
C THR A 11 7.73 -5.08 -3.63
N SER A 12 7.03 -6.11 -4.11
CA SER A 12 5.94 -6.77 -3.40
C SER A 12 6.36 -7.40 -2.09
N ILE A 13 7.61 -7.83 -1.94
CA ILE A 13 8.13 -8.34 -0.66
C ILE A 13 8.02 -7.25 0.41
N TRP A 14 8.47 -6.03 0.08
CA TRP A 14 8.37 -4.90 1.01
C TRP A 14 6.91 -4.53 1.28
N ILE A 15 6.09 -4.39 0.23
CA ILE A 15 4.70 -3.97 0.37
C ILE A 15 3.92 -4.97 1.23
N ASN A 16 4.10 -6.28 1.03
CA ASN A 16 3.43 -7.29 1.83
C ASN A 16 3.88 -7.27 3.31
N ILE A 17 5.20 -7.18 3.57
CA ILE A 17 5.70 -7.08 4.94
C ILE A 17 5.16 -5.84 5.65
N ALA A 18 5.17 -4.70 4.96
CA ALA A 18 4.66 -3.43 5.49
C ALA A 18 3.16 -3.51 5.78
N GLU A 19 2.35 -3.97 4.82
CA GLU A 19 0.91 -4.07 4.96
C GLU A 19 0.50 -5.00 6.10
N VAL A 20 1.11 -6.19 6.18
CA VAL A 20 0.81 -7.17 7.23
C VAL A 20 1.24 -6.62 8.59
N THR A 21 2.41 -5.98 8.68
CA THR A 21 2.88 -5.37 9.93
C THR A 21 1.91 -4.28 10.40
N ARG A 22 1.57 -3.33 9.52
CA ARG A 22 0.63 -2.26 9.84
C ARG A 22 -0.76 -2.79 10.18
N ALA A 23 -1.22 -3.83 9.50
CA ALA A 23 -2.50 -4.46 9.81
C ALA A 23 -2.51 -5.09 11.20
N MET A 24 -1.53 -5.95 11.50
CA MET A 24 -1.50 -6.69 12.76
C MET A 24 -1.27 -5.78 13.97
N PHE A 25 -0.39 -4.79 13.85
CA PHE A 25 0.03 -3.97 15.00
C PHE A 25 -0.74 -2.67 15.15
N VAL A 26 -1.46 -2.20 14.11
CA VAL A 26 -2.13 -0.91 14.13
C VAL A 26 -3.58 -1.03 13.68
N ALA A 27 -3.84 -1.57 12.48
CA ALA A 27 -5.20 -1.55 11.92
C ALA A 27 -6.17 -2.45 12.69
N PHE A 28 -5.82 -3.72 12.93
CA PHE A 28 -6.70 -4.65 13.63
C PHE A 28 -7.03 -4.22 15.06
N PRO A 29 -6.06 -3.79 15.90
CA PRO A 29 -6.37 -3.25 17.22
C PRO A 29 -7.36 -2.08 17.18
N LEU A 30 -7.16 -1.12 16.25
CA LEU A 30 -8.05 0.04 16.12
C LEU A 30 -9.44 -0.36 15.63
N MET A 31 -9.53 -1.34 14.73
CA MET A 31 -10.82 -1.84 14.25
C MET A 31 -11.56 -2.64 15.32
N GLU A 32 -10.84 -3.41 16.15
CA GLU A 32 -11.39 -4.15 17.30
C GLU A 32 -12.02 -3.19 18.31
N GLU A 33 -11.31 -2.10 18.62
CA GLU A 33 -11.81 -1.04 19.49
C GLU A 33 -13.04 -0.34 18.86
N PHE A 34 -12.96 0.04 17.58
CA PHE A 34 -14.04 0.72 16.87
C PHE A 34 -15.34 -0.09 16.86
N PHE A 35 -15.26 -1.37 16.52
CA PHE A 35 -16.44 -2.23 16.51
C PHE A 35 -16.84 -2.71 17.89
N ALA A 36 -15.96 -2.68 18.89
CA ALA A 36 -16.23 -3.07 20.27
C ALA A 36 -17.01 -4.41 20.38
N GLY A 37 -16.64 -5.38 19.54
CA GLY A 37 -17.29 -6.70 19.46
C GLY A 37 -18.68 -6.72 18.80
N ARG A 38 -19.19 -5.59 18.27
CA ARG A 38 -20.49 -5.51 17.57
C ARG A 38 -20.48 -6.25 16.23
N ILE A 39 -19.31 -6.33 15.58
CA ILE A 39 -19.11 -7.02 14.32
C ILE A 39 -17.85 -7.88 14.46
N PRO A 40 -17.89 -9.17 14.05
CA PRO A 40 -16.69 -9.98 13.97
C PRO A 40 -15.75 -9.38 12.92
N ILE A 41 -14.54 -9.01 13.35
CA ILE A 41 -13.48 -8.63 12.42
C ILE A 41 -13.00 -9.91 11.76
N GLY A 42 -12.92 -9.89 10.43
CA GLY A 42 -12.66 -11.09 9.63
C GLY A 42 -11.46 -11.85 10.17
N ALA A 43 -11.69 -13.08 10.65
CA ALA A 43 -10.62 -13.96 11.08
C ALA A 43 -9.61 -14.15 9.93
N MET A 44 -8.32 -14.33 10.24
CA MET A 44 -7.29 -14.65 9.23
C MET A 44 -7.42 -16.09 8.71
N GLU A 45 -8.59 -16.39 8.15
CA GLU A 45 -8.86 -17.58 7.37
C GLU A 45 -8.10 -17.53 6.04
N ILE A 46 -7.87 -18.70 5.45
CA ILE A 46 -7.11 -18.83 4.19
C ILE A 46 -7.72 -17.96 3.07
N SER A 47 -9.06 -17.87 3.00
CA SER A 47 -9.76 -17.04 2.01
C SER A 47 -9.42 -15.55 2.15
N ASN A 48 -9.37 -15.04 3.39
CA ASN A 48 -9.04 -13.64 3.66
C ASN A 48 -7.57 -13.36 3.37
N ALA A 49 -6.67 -14.28 3.70
CA ALA A 49 -5.25 -14.18 3.36
C ALA A 49 -5.01 -14.16 1.84
N LEU A 50 -5.77 -14.92 1.05
CA LEU A 50 -5.67 -14.91 -0.42
C LEU A 50 -6.15 -13.58 -1.01
N ILE A 51 -7.28 -13.05 -0.54
CA ILE A 51 -7.78 -11.73 -0.97
C ILE A 51 -6.75 -10.65 -0.62
N TRP A 52 -6.13 -10.75 0.55
CA TRP A 52 -5.05 -9.85 0.97
C TRP A 52 -3.83 -9.94 0.05
N GLY A 53 -3.38 -11.14 -0.30
CA GLY A 53 -2.27 -11.32 -1.23
C GLY A 53 -2.55 -10.71 -2.60
N ILE A 54 -3.80 -10.80 -3.08
CA ILE A 54 -4.25 -10.14 -4.31
C ILE A 54 -4.18 -8.61 -4.15
N TRP A 55 -4.68 -8.08 -3.04
CA TRP A 55 -4.61 -6.65 -2.72
C TRP A 55 -3.17 -6.14 -2.74
N ASP A 56 -2.24 -6.79 -2.04
CA ASP A 56 -0.84 -6.38 -1.97
C ASP A 56 -0.16 -6.45 -3.34
N THR A 57 -0.51 -7.46 -4.14
CA THR A 57 0.01 -7.62 -5.50
C THR A 57 -0.47 -6.46 -6.39
N LEU A 58 -1.76 -6.11 -6.31
CA LEU A 58 -2.32 -4.97 -7.05
C LEU A 58 -1.70 -3.65 -6.60
N LEU A 59 -1.52 -3.45 -5.30
CA LEU A 59 -0.90 -2.26 -4.72
C LEU A 59 0.54 -2.10 -5.23
N SER A 60 1.32 -3.18 -5.18
CA SER A 60 2.71 -3.21 -5.66
C SER A 60 2.81 -2.96 -7.16
N ALA A 61 2.00 -3.65 -7.95
CA ALA A 61 2.00 -3.50 -9.41
C ALA A 61 1.62 -2.08 -9.82
N THR A 62 0.63 -1.49 -9.15
CA THR A 62 0.20 -0.10 -9.36
C THR A 62 1.33 0.86 -8.99
N LEU A 63 1.97 0.68 -7.83
CA LEU A 63 3.10 1.51 -7.40
C LEU A 63 4.25 1.48 -8.40
N VAL A 64 4.67 0.29 -8.82
CA VAL A 64 5.78 0.12 -9.78
C VAL A 64 5.43 0.68 -11.14
N PHE A 65 4.17 0.54 -11.58
CA PHE A 65 3.70 1.10 -12.84
C PHE A 65 3.67 2.64 -12.82
N ILE A 66 3.11 3.25 -11.77
CA ILE A 66 3.10 4.70 -11.61
C ILE A 66 4.52 5.22 -11.48
N PHE A 67 5.38 4.57 -10.69
CA PHE A 67 6.79 4.93 -10.59
C PHE A 67 7.48 4.89 -11.97
N TRP A 68 7.24 3.84 -12.76
CA TRP A 68 7.79 3.74 -14.10
C TRP A 68 7.35 4.92 -14.98
N LEU A 69 6.06 5.26 -15.00
CA LEU A 69 5.55 6.44 -15.72
C LEU A 69 6.23 7.74 -15.25
N CYS A 70 6.34 7.96 -13.95
CA CYS A 70 7.04 9.13 -13.40
C CYS A 70 8.52 9.14 -13.80
N SER A 71 9.18 7.98 -13.81
CA SER A 71 10.59 7.86 -14.18
C SER A 71 10.85 8.16 -15.66
N VAL A 72 9.88 7.84 -16.53
CA VAL A 72 9.93 8.17 -17.96
C VAL A 72 9.70 9.68 -18.16
N ALA A 73 8.74 10.26 -17.44
CA ALA A 73 8.37 11.67 -17.60
C ALA A 73 9.36 12.65 -16.94
N PHE A 74 9.87 12.31 -15.75
CA PHE A 74 10.67 13.22 -14.91
C PHE A 74 12.09 12.71 -14.63
N GLY A 75 12.45 11.52 -15.12
CA GLY A 75 13.70 10.84 -14.79
C GLY A 75 13.63 10.06 -13.47
N ASN A 76 14.65 9.24 -13.21
CA ASN A 76 14.74 8.48 -11.96
C ASN A 76 15.37 9.33 -10.84
N ASN A 77 14.54 10.06 -10.10
CA ASN A 77 14.96 10.97 -9.03
C ASN A 77 13.95 10.98 -7.86
N LEU A 78 14.25 11.76 -6.83
CA LEU A 78 13.41 11.87 -5.63
C LEU A 78 11.99 12.35 -5.93
N LYS A 79 11.82 13.26 -6.91
CA LYS A 79 10.51 13.76 -7.32
C LYS A 79 9.64 12.61 -7.83
N SER A 80 10.18 11.73 -8.68
CA SER A 80 9.44 10.56 -9.18
C SER A 80 9.03 9.61 -8.05
N ILE A 81 9.90 9.38 -7.06
CA ILE A 81 9.59 8.55 -5.88
C ILE A 81 8.43 9.16 -5.07
N ILE A 82 8.51 10.46 -4.77
CA ILE A 82 7.49 11.14 -3.94
C ILE A 82 6.14 11.17 -4.66
N ILE A 83 6.13 11.54 -5.94
CA ILE A 83 4.89 11.61 -6.72
C ILE A 83 4.25 10.22 -6.84
N SER A 84 5.03 9.18 -7.16
CA SER A 84 4.45 7.84 -7.32
C SER A 84 3.93 7.29 -6.01
N GLY A 85 4.70 7.37 -4.92
CA GLY A 85 4.27 6.88 -3.62
C GLY A 85 3.03 7.61 -3.11
N THR A 86 2.99 8.94 -3.26
CA THR A 86 1.83 9.76 -2.85
C THR A 86 0.60 9.47 -3.69
N THR A 87 0.76 9.39 -5.02
CA THR A 87 -0.36 9.11 -5.93
C THR A 87 -0.95 7.73 -5.66
N THR A 88 -0.09 6.70 -5.52
CA THR A 88 -0.56 5.35 -5.18
C THR A 88 -1.26 5.34 -3.82
N ALA A 89 -0.65 5.90 -2.77
CA ALA A 89 -1.24 5.92 -1.44
C ALA A 89 -2.63 6.59 -1.42
N LEU A 90 -2.79 7.74 -2.08
CA LEU A 90 -4.07 8.44 -2.18
C LEU A 90 -5.10 7.63 -2.97
N ALA A 91 -4.71 7.12 -4.15
CA ALA A 91 -5.62 6.44 -5.06
C ALA A 91 -6.10 5.08 -4.55
N THR A 92 -5.35 4.42 -3.67
CA THR A 92 -5.73 3.13 -3.09
C THR A 92 -6.21 3.29 -1.65
N ILE A 93 -5.31 3.59 -0.73
CA ILE A 93 -5.56 3.59 0.71
C ILE A 93 -6.33 4.83 1.15
N GLY A 94 -6.06 5.99 0.54
CA GLY A 94 -6.81 7.22 0.78
C GLY A 94 -8.28 7.08 0.39
N VAL A 95 -8.55 6.64 -0.85
CA VAL A 95 -9.92 6.38 -1.33
C VAL A 95 -10.61 5.31 -0.49
N PHE A 96 -9.91 4.22 -0.14
CA PHE A 96 -10.44 3.18 0.75
C PHE A 96 -10.92 3.76 2.08
N TRP A 97 -10.11 4.57 2.77
CA TRP A 97 -10.49 5.16 4.05
C TRP A 97 -11.64 6.15 3.93
N ILE A 98 -11.65 6.99 2.89
CA ILE A 98 -12.77 7.91 2.63
C ILE A 98 -14.07 7.12 2.45
N ALA A 99 -14.05 6.03 1.69
CA ALA A 99 -15.22 5.18 1.47
C ALA A 99 -15.67 4.48 2.77
N SER A 100 -14.74 3.92 3.54
CA SER A 100 -15.03 3.26 4.83
C SER A 100 -15.67 4.22 5.81
N ILE A 101 -15.18 5.45 5.92
CA ILE A 101 -15.76 6.47 6.81
C ILE A 101 -17.16 6.89 6.33
N ASN A 102 -17.32 7.14 5.03
CA ASN A 102 -18.62 7.55 4.46
C ASN A 102 -19.71 6.48 4.59
N THR A 103 -19.32 5.21 4.74
CA THR A 103 -20.24 4.08 4.92
C THR A 103 -20.44 3.68 6.39
N GLY A 104 -19.82 4.41 7.34
CA GLY A 104 -19.90 4.10 8.77
C GLY A 104 -19.08 2.88 9.18
N LEU A 105 -18.14 2.44 8.34
CA LEU A 105 -17.24 1.31 8.57
C LEU A 105 -15.83 1.74 9.02
N GLY A 106 -15.66 3.01 9.40
CA GLY A 106 -14.40 3.53 9.94
C GLY A 106 -14.52 4.95 10.47
N GLU A 107 -13.44 5.44 11.06
CA GLU A 107 -13.37 6.79 11.65
C GLU A 107 -12.19 7.60 11.11
N TRP A 108 -12.35 8.92 11.12
CA TRP A 108 -11.27 9.85 10.76
C TRP A 108 -10.07 9.77 11.69
N SER A 109 -10.28 9.45 12.97
CA SER A 109 -9.23 9.19 13.98
C SER A 109 -8.31 8.05 13.52
N THR A 110 -8.90 6.91 13.16
CA THR A 110 -8.20 5.72 12.66
C THR A 110 -7.51 5.98 11.33
N ALA A 111 -8.19 6.61 10.37
CA ALA A 111 -7.59 6.98 9.08
C ALA A 111 -6.40 7.95 9.25
N GLY A 112 -6.51 8.90 10.17
CA GLY A 112 -5.45 9.86 10.49
C GLY A 112 -4.17 9.22 11.04
N ILE A 113 -4.27 8.01 11.58
CA ILE A 113 -3.12 7.21 12.04
C ILE A 113 -2.61 6.30 10.91
N LEU A 114 -3.51 5.57 10.25
CA LEU A 114 -3.12 4.54 9.29
C LEU A 114 -2.62 5.10 7.97
N PHE A 115 -3.24 6.19 7.47
CA PHE A 115 -2.87 6.74 6.17
C PHE A 115 -1.43 7.28 6.14
N PRO A 116 -0.93 8.05 7.13
CA PRO A 116 0.47 8.50 7.14
C PRO A 116 1.48 7.36 7.13
N ILE A 117 1.22 6.29 7.88
CA ILE A 117 2.10 5.11 7.92
C ILE A 117 2.11 4.45 6.53
N ALA A 118 0.93 4.19 5.98
CA ALA A 118 0.77 3.63 4.65
C ALA A 118 1.43 4.46 3.54
N TRP A 119 1.33 5.79 3.64
CA TRP A 119 1.98 6.70 2.71
C TRP A 119 3.51 6.56 2.75
N VAL A 120 4.11 6.50 3.93
CA VAL A 120 5.56 6.27 4.09
C VAL A 120 5.96 4.91 3.50
N GLU A 121 5.15 3.87 3.72
CA GLU A 121 5.39 2.53 3.14
C GLU A 121 5.39 2.57 1.61
N MET A 122 4.48 3.33 0.99
CA MET A 122 4.46 3.52 -0.48
C MET A 122 5.68 4.30 -0.97
N ILE A 123 6.16 5.30 -0.23
CA ILE A 123 7.38 6.05 -0.56
C ILE A 123 8.60 5.12 -0.53
N ILE A 124 8.71 4.26 0.48
CA ILE A 124 9.79 3.26 0.57
C ILE A 124 9.68 2.25 -0.57
N GLY A 125 8.49 1.77 -0.91
CA GLY A 125 8.26 0.89 -2.05
C GLY A 125 8.69 1.52 -3.38
N ALA A 126 8.33 2.80 -3.61
CA ALA A 126 8.76 3.55 -4.78
C ALA A 126 10.28 3.75 -4.82
N TRP A 127 10.92 3.95 -3.66
CA TRP A 127 12.37 4.02 -3.54
C TRP A 127 13.04 2.69 -3.90
N ILE A 128 12.50 1.55 -3.44
CA ILE A 128 12.99 0.22 -3.83
C ILE A 128 12.91 0.05 -5.36
N ALA A 129 11.74 0.36 -5.94
CA ALA A 129 11.55 0.30 -7.39
C ALA A 129 12.58 1.18 -8.12
N SER A 130 12.79 2.42 -7.66
CA SER A 130 13.81 3.33 -8.18
C SER A 130 15.21 2.72 -8.21
N ARG A 131 15.64 2.08 -7.11
CA ARG A 131 16.96 1.44 -7.03
C ARG A 131 17.09 0.27 -7.99
N LEU A 132 16.03 -0.52 -8.18
CA LEU A 132 16.02 -1.66 -9.08
C LEU A 132 16.00 -1.24 -10.56
N TYR A 133 15.33 -0.14 -10.90
CA TYR A 133 15.36 0.41 -12.27
C TYR A 133 16.75 0.96 -12.64
N SER A 134 17.47 1.59 -11.70
CA SER A 134 18.81 2.12 -11.97
C SER A 134 19.88 1.05 -12.23
N LYS A 135 19.74 -0.14 -11.62
CA LYS A 135 20.70 -1.24 -11.80
C LYS A 135 20.53 -2.02 -13.11
N ASN A 136 19.40 -1.83 -13.79
CA ASN A 136 18.99 -2.59 -14.97
C ASN A 136 18.86 -1.67 -16.20
N LYS A 137 19.62 -0.57 -16.24
CA LYS A 137 19.81 0.25 -17.43
C LYS A 137 21.04 -0.20 -18.19
#